data_AF-A0A3N5TDH5-F1
#
_entry.id   AF-A0A3N5TDH5-F1
#
_cell.length_a   1.000
_cell.length_b   1.000
_cell.length_c   1.000
_cell.angle_alpha   90.00
_cell.angle_beta   90.00
_cell.angle_gamma   90.00
#
_symmetry.space_group_name_H-M   'P 1'
#
loop_
_entity.id
_entity.type
_entity.pdbx_description
1 polymer ?
#
loop_
_entity_poly.entity_id
_entity_poly.type
_entity_poly.pdbx_seq_one_letter_code
_entity_poly.pdbx_strand_id
1 'polypeptide(L)'
;MFTEDEIVKILGSILVLVYAFERFNTPPNNRTMTTAARYYTAASTYMLIYLSAYFLFITFPGLQNVVLSLLVEKGFNKAIPATVVGAILISSILPKMPAFSFLDGKLKKFFQNLAAIPMQALRLSHEIYEAPFSVPAEFRQKVRDHMIGLGFDEADLVFEQEDSAKFLWLKNAALLLEIKDWKDDANFSEFFMGRNEQFKGLDDRYHRLVPMAQNCFNLVREMKSRDAQNSMEHSVRKFCSNFKEQADDLLKEICQFASQGILKCRYTHGSRCRKMHNMGFYYRDSAHVSSLSIHQVLLLWGLLVTLLSVNFINLSPEQNLSQEQSQGETILLKSTMIVSIYLAAAWFAVLLKDKLPTFRRRPGQLPPVGFYLISGLVSVVVGILISLFFKTMIFSKGDLGAYAAFDTAWKDFYDLKYPWMFMSFATAILISVLSDYPPPDRVPAKTWRFVEAVIMAGFLGIAGKFVHWWL
;
A
#
# COMPACT_ATOMS: atom_id res chain seq x y z
N MET A 1 9.41 36.66 -16.09
CA MET A 1 8.24 37.45 -15.63
C MET A 1 7.04 36.60 -15.98
N PHE A 2 6.29 36.09 -14.99
CA PHE A 2 5.15 35.21 -15.27
C PHE A 2 4.03 36.00 -15.95
N THR A 3 3.39 35.41 -16.94
CA THR A 3 2.20 36.00 -17.58
C THR A 3 0.99 35.92 -16.66
N GLU A 4 -0.01 36.77 -16.86
CA GLU A 4 -1.24 36.77 -16.06
C GLU A 4 -1.94 35.40 -16.09
N ASP A 5 -1.92 34.73 -17.25
CA ASP A 5 -2.48 33.38 -17.43
C ASP A 5 -1.70 32.30 -16.65
N GLU A 6 -0.37 32.40 -16.59
CA GLU A 6 0.47 31.50 -15.78
C GLU A 6 0.18 31.65 -14.29
N ILE A 7 -0.01 32.89 -13.80
CA ILE A 7 -0.33 33.15 -12.39
C ILE A 7 -1.67 32.51 -12.04
N VAL A 8 -2.69 32.64 -12.90
CA VAL A 8 -4.02 32.05 -12.67
C VAL A 8 -3.96 30.51 -12.66
N LYS A 9 -3.17 29.90 -13.55
CA LYS A 9 -2.95 28.43 -13.57
C LYS A 9 -2.26 27.93 -12.30
N ILE A 10 -1.26 28.66 -11.80
CA ILE A 10 -0.58 28.32 -10.54
C ILE A 10 -1.56 28.40 -9.37
N LEU A 11 -2.33 29.47 -9.27
CA LEU A 11 -3.32 29.65 -8.20
C LEU A 11 -4.41 28.57 -8.23
N GLY A 12 -4.92 28.24 -9.41
CA GLY A 12 -5.90 27.15 -9.57
C GLY A 12 -5.32 25.78 -9.22
N SER A 13 -4.06 25.52 -9.57
CA SER A 13 -3.35 24.29 -9.18
C SER A 13 -3.22 24.18 -7.66
N ILE A 14 -2.82 25.26 -6.98
CA ILE A 14 -2.73 25.30 -5.51
C ILE A 14 -4.09 25.01 -4.88
N LEU A 15 -5.14 25.65 -5.38
CA LEU A 15 -6.51 25.47 -4.86
C LEU A 15 -6.99 24.02 -4.98
N VAL A 16 -6.75 23.39 -6.14
CA VAL A 16 -7.09 21.98 -6.38
C VAL A 16 -6.31 21.05 -5.45
N LEU A 17 -5.01 21.30 -5.24
CA LEU A 17 -4.16 20.51 -4.36
C LEU A 17 -4.58 20.62 -2.89
N VAL A 18 -4.82 21.84 -2.40
CA VAL A 18 -5.29 22.08 -1.02
C VAL A 18 -6.61 21.35 -0.77
N TYR A 19 -7.57 21.49 -1.69
CA TYR A 19 -8.86 20.83 -1.55
C TYR A 19 -8.76 19.30 -1.59
N ALA A 20 -7.97 18.75 -2.52
CA ALA A 20 -7.74 17.31 -2.61
C ALA A 20 -7.09 16.77 -1.32
N PHE A 21 -6.15 17.52 -0.75
CA PHE A 21 -5.51 17.16 0.52
C PHE A 21 -6.48 17.17 1.70
N GLU A 22 -7.29 18.22 1.86
CA GLU A 22 -8.32 18.30 2.90
C GLU A 22 -9.32 17.15 2.78
N ARG A 23 -9.77 16.86 1.55
CA ARG A 23 -10.74 15.80 1.29
C ARG A 23 -10.19 14.41 1.58
N PHE A 24 -8.91 14.15 1.28
CA PHE A 24 -8.24 12.90 1.63
C PHE A 24 -8.21 12.69 3.15
N ASN A 25 -8.16 13.79 3.92
CA ASN A 25 -8.07 13.79 5.38
C ASN A 25 -9.39 13.61 6.14
N THR A 26 -10.50 13.38 5.43
CA THR A 26 -11.79 13.10 6.08
C THR A 26 -12.09 11.59 6.08
N PRO A 27 -12.42 10.95 7.22
CA PRO A 27 -12.38 11.47 8.58
C PRO A 27 -10.94 11.58 9.13
N PRO A 28 -10.70 12.48 10.12
CA PRO A 28 -9.36 12.87 10.60
C PRO A 28 -8.53 11.72 11.21
N ASN A 29 -9.17 10.60 11.59
CA ASN A 29 -8.53 9.45 12.22
C ASN A 29 -7.63 8.63 11.28
N ASN A 30 -7.60 8.93 9.97
CA ASN A 30 -6.75 8.19 9.03
C ASN A 30 -5.24 8.41 9.24
N ARG A 31 -4.83 9.53 9.84
CA ARG A 31 -3.41 9.83 10.10
C ARG A 31 -2.81 8.92 11.18
N THR A 32 -3.61 8.46 12.14
CA THR A 32 -3.16 7.65 13.27
C THR A 32 -3.11 6.15 12.95
N MET A 33 -3.65 5.76 11.80
CA MET A 33 -3.68 4.38 11.31
C MET A 33 -2.78 4.20 10.07
N THR A 34 -1.83 5.09 9.79
CA THR A 34 -0.95 5.00 8.59
C THR A 34 0.49 5.41 8.93
N THR A 35 1.52 4.76 8.38
CA THR A 35 2.90 5.24 8.52
C THR A 35 3.06 6.52 7.68
N ALA A 36 3.76 7.55 8.18
CA ALA A 36 3.89 8.85 7.52
C ALA A 36 4.25 8.76 6.02
N ALA A 37 5.24 7.93 5.66
CA ALA A 37 5.62 7.72 4.27
C ALA A 37 4.45 7.23 3.39
N ARG A 38 3.64 6.28 3.90
CA ARG A 38 2.47 5.74 3.17
C ARG A 38 1.34 6.73 3.03
N TYR A 39 1.08 7.46 4.11
CA TYR A 39 0.09 8.50 4.14
C TYR A 39 0.43 9.58 3.10
N TYR A 40 1.66 10.09 3.11
CA TYR A 40 2.08 11.11 2.16
C TYR A 40 2.18 10.57 0.74
N THR A 41 2.62 9.32 0.49
CA THR A 41 2.60 8.77 -0.88
C THR A 41 1.17 8.60 -1.41
N ALA A 42 0.24 8.11 -0.59
CA ALA A 42 -1.16 7.94 -1.01
C ALA A 42 -1.85 9.30 -1.18
N ALA A 43 -1.61 10.25 -0.27
CA ALA A 43 -2.11 11.61 -0.36
C ALA A 43 -1.55 12.34 -1.59
N SER A 44 -0.24 12.28 -1.84
CA SER A 44 0.40 12.86 -3.02
C SER A 44 -0.14 12.26 -4.31
N THR A 45 -0.33 10.94 -4.35
CA THR A 45 -0.93 10.26 -5.50
C THR A 45 -2.35 10.72 -5.75
N TYR A 46 -3.18 10.82 -4.70
CA TYR A 46 -4.54 11.34 -4.79
C TYR A 46 -4.58 12.81 -5.26
N MET A 47 -3.68 13.65 -4.73
CA MET A 47 -3.53 15.04 -5.16
C MET A 47 -3.12 15.16 -6.63
N LEU A 48 -2.22 14.30 -7.12
CA LEU A 48 -1.79 14.27 -8.51
C LEU A 48 -2.92 13.88 -9.48
N ILE A 49 -3.87 13.03 -9.07
CA ILE A 49 -5.06 12.71 -9.87
C ILE A 49 -5.91 13.96 -10.08
N TYR A 50 -6.17 14.69 -9.00
CA TYR A 50 -6.95 15.92 -9.04
C TYR A 50 -6.25 17.00 -9.87
N LEU A 51 -4.93 17.13 -9.72
CA LEU A 51 -4.12 18.03 -10.53
C LEU A 51 -4.16 17.64 -12.02
N SER A 52 -4.08 16.34 -12.34
CA SER A 52 -4.17 15.84 -13.71
C SER A 52 -5.55 16.09 -14.31
N ALA A 53 -6.62 15.90 -13.54
CA ALA A 53 -7.98 16.23 -13.97
C ALA A 53 -8.14 17.73 -14.25
N TYR A 54 -7.47 18.58 -13.47
CA TYR A 54 -7.47 20.04 -13.66
C TYR A 54 -6.78 20.46 -14.95
N PHE A 55 -5.58 19.93 -15.21
CA PHE A 55 -4.90 20.19 -16.48
C PHE A 55 -5.67 19.60 -17.67
N LEU A 56 -6.25 18.41 -17.54
CA LEU A 56 -7.09 17.82 -18.59
C LEU A 56 -8.28 18.73 -18.94
N PHE A 57 -8.91 19.34 -17.93
CA PHE A 57 -9.98 20.30 -18.15
C PHE A 57 -9.49 21.57 -18.86
N ILE A 58 -8.36 22.14 -18.47
CA ILE A 58 -7.84 23.39 -19.06
C ILE A 58 -7.32 23.18 -20.49
N THR A 59 -6.73 22.03 -20.76
CA THR A 59 -6.10 21.76 -22.05
C THR A 59 -7.10 21.30 -23.12
N PHE A 60 -8.30 20.82 -22.75
CA PHE A 60 -9.24 20.21 -23.68
C PHE A 60 -10.50 21.07 -23.91
N PRO A 61 -10.57 21.85 -25.01
CA PRO A 61 -11.66 22.80 -25.25
C PRO A 61 -13.00 22.09 -25.48
N GLY A 62 -13.02 20.87 -26.03
CA GLY A 62 -14.26 20.12 -26.21
C GLY A 62 -14.97 19.79 -24.88
N LEU A 63 -14.20 19.52 -23.83
CA LEU A 63 -14.68 19.22 -22.48
C LEU A 63 -15.13 20.51 -21.82
N GLN A 64 -14.37 21.59 -22.01
CA GLN A 64 -14.77 22.93 -21.58
C GLN A 64 -16.07 23.34 -22.23
N ASN A 65 -16.25 23.13 -23.54
CA ASN A 65 -17.44 23.51 -24.28
C ASN A 65 -18.68 22.77 -23.80
N VAL A 66 -18.58 21.45 -23.55
CA VAL A 66 -19.68 20.65 -22.97
C VAL A 66 -20.02 21.10 -21.56
N VAL A 67 -19.02 21.39 -20.74
CA VAL A 67 -19.23 21.77 -19.34
C VAL A 67 -19.73 23.21 -19.22
N LEU A 68 -19.16 24.13 -20.01
CA LEU A 68 -19.59 25.53 -20.10
C LEU A 68 -20.97 25.65 -20.72
N SER A 69 -21.35 24.86 -21.74
CA SER A 69 -22.72 24.90 -22.27
C SER A 69 -23.74 24.51 -21.21
N LEU A 70 -23.47 23.44 -20.45
CA LEU A 70 -24.31 23.01 -19.32
C LEU A 70 -24.35 24.01 -18.16
N LEU A 71 -23.28 24.78 -17.93
CA LEU A 71 -23.22 25.83 -16.91
C LEU A 71 -23.91 27.12 -17.37
N VAL A 72 -23.74 27.51 -18.64
CA VAL A 72 -24.38 28.69 -19.24
C VAL A 72 -25.90 28.52 -19.29
N GLU A 73 -26.40 27.32 -19.59
CA GLU A 73 -27.83 26.98 -19.46
C GLU A 73 -28.37 27.19 -18.03
N LYS A 74 -27.49 27.13 -17.01
CA LYS A 74 -27.80 27.39 -15.60
C LYS A 74 -27.49 28.83 -15.15
N GLY A 75 -27.25 29.74 -16.08
CA GLY A 75 -27.04 31.17 -15.79
C GLY A 75 -25.61 31.57 -15.41
N PHE A 76 -24.60 30.72 -15.67
CA PHE A 76 -23.20 31.05 -15.41
C PHE A 76 -22.65 32.02 -16.48
N ASN A 77 -21.90 33.03 -16.04
CA ASN A 77 -21.39 34.09 -16.91
C ASN A 77 -20.17 33.60 -17.71
N LYS A 78 -20.17 33.76 -19.05
CA LYS A 78 -19.08 33.33 -19.96
C LYS A 78 -17.75 34.10 -19.76
N ALA A 79 -17.76 35.18 -19.00
CA ALA A 79 -16.58 36.04 -18.77
C ALA A 79 -15.53 35.43 -17.83
N ILE A 80 -15.81 34.30 -17.17
CA ILE A 80 -14.88 33.69 -16.22
C ILE A 80 -13.87 32.82 -16.98
N PRO A 81 -12.55 32.99 -16.76
CA PRO A 81 -11.52 32.16 -17.40
C PRO A 81 -11.74 30.67 -17.13
N ALA A 82 -11.54 29.83 -18.16
CA ALA A 82 -11.69 28.38 -18.06
C ALA A 82 -10.81 27.76 -16.96
N THR A 83 -9.65 28.38 -16.68
CA THR A 83 -8.74 28.01 -15.58
C THR A 83 -9.37 28.14 -14.20
N VAL A 84 -10.20 29.18 -13.98
CA VAL A 84 -10.92 29.41 -12.73
C VAL A 84 -12.13 28.49 -12.64
N VAL A 85 -12.88 28.35 -13.75
CA VAL A 85 -14.02 27.43 -13.83
C VAL A 85 -13.57 25.99 -13.55
N GLY A 86 -12.47 25.54 -14.13
CA GLY A 86 -11.92 24.21 -13.91
C GLY A 86 -11.53 23.95 -12.47
N ALA A 87 -10.89 24.94 -11.82
CA ALA A 87 -10.47 24.82 -10.43
C ALA A 87 -11.68 24.66 -9.51
N ILE A 88 -12.69 25.53 -9.66
CA ILE A 88 -13.94 25.49 -8.88
C ILE A 88 -14.73 24.22 -9.18
N LEU A 89 -14.77 23.79 -10.44
CA LEU A 89 -15.52 22.61 -10.84
C LEU A 89 -14.94 21.37 -10.19
N ILE A 90 -13.63 21.17 -10.27
CA ILE A 90 -12.94 20.00 -9.73
C ILE A 90 -12.86 20.04 -8.21
N SER A 91 -12.65 21.22 -7.61
CA SER A 91 -12.59 21.37 -6.16
C SER A 91 -13.96 21.33 -5.51
N SER A 92 -15.01 21.91 -6.09
CA SER A 92 -16.23 22.21 -5.32
C SER A 92 -17.51 21.62 -5.90
N ILE A 93 -17.59 21.43 -7.22
CA ILE A 93 -18.84 21.03 -7.91
C ILE A 93 -18.86 19.53 -8.22
N LEU A 94 -17.83 19.02 -8.90
CA LEU A 94 -17.66 17.60 -9.25
C LEU A 94 -17.79 16.67 -8.02
N PRO A 95 -17.22 17.01 -6.85
CA PRO A 95 -17.40 16.27 -5.60
C PRO A 95 -18.84 16.06 -5.15
N LYS A 96 -19.74 16.98 -5.49
CA LYS A 96 -21.13 17.04 -5.01
C LYS A 96 -22.12 16.37 -5.97
N MET A 97 -21.69 16.05 -7.20
CA MET A 97 -22.53 15.34 -8.16
C MET A 97 -22.64 13.85 -7.76
N PRO A 98 -23.84 13.25 -7.73
CA PRO A 98 -24.06 11.91 -7.17
C PRO A 98 -23.26 10.78 -7.86
N ALA A 99 -23.06 10.85 -9.18
CA ALA A 99 -22.26 9.86 -9.91
C ALA A 99 -20.75 9.99 -9.60
N PHE A 100 -20.24 11.22 -9.53
CA PHE A 100 -18.83 11.49 -9.25
C PHE A 100 -18.49 11.35 -7.77
N SER A 101 -19.39 11.70 -6.85
CA SER A 101 -19.20 11.52 -5.41
C SER A 101 -19.10 10.05 -5.03
N PHE A 102 -19.80 9.16 -5.74
CA PHE A 102 -19.67 7.72 -5.59
C PHE A 102 -18.32 7.19 -6.09
N LEU A 103 -17.89 7.59 -7.29
CA LEU A 103 -16.60 7.21 -7.85
C LEU A 103 -15.43 7.75 -7.03
N ASP A 104 -15.48 9.03 -6.66
CA ASP A 104 -14.48 9.65 -5.79
C ASP A 104 -14.50 9.01 -4.40
N GLY A 105 -15.67 8.72 -3.83
CA GLY A 105 -15.77 8.00 -2.56
C GLY A 105 -15.12 6.62 -2.61
N LYS A 106 -15.28 5.89 -3.72
CA LYS A 106 -14.58 4.61 -3.97
C LYS A 106 -13.08 4.80 -4.12
N LEU A 107 -12.64 5.79 -4.90
CA LEU A 107 -11.23 6.11 -5.13
C LEU A 107 -10.53 6.50 -3.83
N LYS A 108 -11.17 7.37 -3.04
CA LYS A 108 -10.75 7.79 -1.72
C LYS A 108 -10.68 6.61 -0.76
N LYS A 109 -11.72 5.78 -0.66
CA LYS A 109 -11.71 4.57 0.17
C LYS A 109 -10.61 3.59 -0.27
N PHE A 110 -10.39 3.46 -1.57
CA PHE A 110 -9.30 2.65 -2.11
C PHE A 110 -7.94 3.15 -1.63
N PHE A 111 -7.61 4.44 -1.81
CA PHE A 111 -6.35 5.01 -1.34
C PHE A 111 -6.22 5.05 0.19
N GLN A 112 -7.32 5.26 0.92
CA GLN A 112 -7.33 5.21 2.39
C GLN A 112 -7.11 3.79 2.90
N ASN A 113 -7.79 2.78 2.32
CA ASN A 113 -7.58 1.37 2.65
C ASN A 113 -6.16 0.89 2.29
N LEU A 114 -5.61 1.40 1.19
CA LEU A 114 -4.23 1.14 0.77
C LEU A 114 -3.20 1.80 1.71
N ALA A 115 -3.52 2.97 2.25
CA ALA A 115 -2.69 3.64 3.25
C ALA A 115 -2.77 2.94 4.62
N ALA A 116 -3.91 2.32 4.94
CA ALA A 116 -4.26 1.79 6.25
C ALA A 116 -3.28 0.70 6.75
N ILE A 117 -2.75 0.93 7.96
CA ILE A 117 -1.97 0.02 8.82
C ILE A 117 -2.63 -1.33 9.13
N PRO A 118 -3.97 -1.57 9.14
CA PRO A 118 -4.55 -2.79 9.68
C PRO A 118 -3.91 -4.07 9.16
N MET A 119 -3.70 -4.22 7.84
CA MET A 119 -3.09 -5.45 7.31
C MET A 119 -1.65 -5.65 7.74
N GLN A 120 -0.87 -4.57 7.93
CA GLN A 120 0.50 -4.68 8.38
C GLN A 120 0.65 -4.73 9.89
N ALA A 121 -0.22 -4.08 10.64
CA ALA A 121 -0.30 -4.28 12.08
C ALA A 121 -0.80 -5.68 12.40
N LEU A 122 -1.73 -6.24 11.62
CA LEU A 122 -2.16 -7.63 11.76
C LEU A 122 -1.04 -8.59 11.37
N ARG A 123 -0.35 -8.34 10.25
CA ARG A 123 0.82 -9.14 9.86
C ARG A 123 1.93 -9.08 10.93
N LEU A 124 2.30 -7.89 11.36
CA LEU A 124 3.31 -7.69 12.39
C LEU A 124 2.84 -8.25 13.74
N SER A 125 1.54 -8.16 14.06
CA SER A 125 0.98 -8.79 15.26
C SER A 125 1.15 -10.31 15.21
N HIS A 126 0.85 -10.92 14.07
CA HIS A 126 1.06 -12.36 13.86
C HIS A 126 2.54 -12.74 13.96
N GLU A 127 3.43 -11.95 13.33
CA GLU A 127 4.87 -12.15 13.42
C GLU A 127 5.39 -12.03 14.86
N ILE A 128 4.91 -11.05 15.63
CA ILE A 128 5.27 -10.86 17.05
C ILE A 128 4.69 -12.00 17.91
N TYR A 129 3.47 -12.44 17.61
CA TYR A 129 2.80 -13.52 18.33
C TYR A 129 3.58 -14.83 18.21
N GLU A 130 4.01 -15.20 17.00
CA GLU A 130 4.78 -16.41 16.71
C GLU A 130 6.28 -16.30 17.05
N ALA A 131 6.81 -15.10 17.21
CA ALA A 131 8.24 -14.90 17.45
C ALA A 131 8.69 -15.51 18.79
N PRO A 132 9.88 -16.15 18.83
CA PRO A 132 10.52 -16.55 20.07
C PRO A 132 10.68 -15.35 21.00
N PHE A 133 10.34 -15.54 22.27
CA PHE A 133 10.30 -14.47 23.27
C PHE A 133 11.12 -14.87 24.50
N SER A 134 11.95 -13.95 24.99
CA SER A 134 12.55 -14.03 26.31
C SER A 134 12.60 -12.65 26.92
N VAL A 135 12.26 -12.56 28.20
CA VAL A 135 12.30 -11.27 28.92
C VAL A 135 13.76 -10.80 29.01
N PRO A 136 14.09 -9.58 28.53
CA PRO A 136 15.43 -9.01 28.61
C PRO A 136 15.93 -8.98 30.07
N ALA A 137 17.20 -9.30 30.29
CA ALA A 137 17.78 -9.45 31.63
C ALA A 137 17.55 -8.21 32.52
N GLU A 138 17.71 -7.02 31.94
CA GLU A 138 17.50 -5.73 32.61
C GLU A 138 16.04 -5.50 33.05
N PHE A 139 15.08 -6.12 32.34
CA PHE A 139 13.65 -5.97 32.61
C PHE A 139 13.08 -7.07 33.54
N ARG A 140 13.82 -8.17 33.74
CA ARG A 140 13.36 -9.31 34.54
C ARG A 140 13.02 -8.95 35.97
N GLN A 141 13.79 -8.07 36.61
CA GLN A 141 13.53 -7.68 38.00
C GLN A 141 12.20 -6.93 38.12
N LYS A 142 11.92 -5.99 37.21
CA LYS A 142 10.66 -5.24 37.19
C LYS A 142 9.45 -6.15 36.99
N VAL A 143 9.55 -7.13 36.09
CA VAL A 143 8.49 -8.12 35.88
C VAL A 143 8.31 -9.00 37.13
N ARG A 144 9.41 -9.41 37.77
CA ARG A 144 9.39 -10.20 39.02
C ARG A 144 8.67 -9.44 40.13
N ASP A 145 9.05 -8.20 40.39
CA ASP A 145 8.47 -7.37 41.43
C ASP A 145 6.97 -7.15 41.20
N HIS A 146 6.56 -6.93 39.94
CA HIS A 146 5.15 -6.80 39.58
C HIS A 146 4.36 -8.08 39.84
N MET A 147 4.88 -9.23 39.42
CA MET A 147 4.22 -10.54 39.61
C MET A 147 4.12 -10.91 41.08
N ILE A 148 5.17 -10.68 41.87
CA ILE A 148 5.15 -10.91 43.32
C ILE A 148 4.13 -9.95 43.98
N GLY A 149 4.09 -8.68 43.56
CA GLY A 149 3.12 -7.70 44.03
C GLY A 149 1.65 -8.08 43.73
N LEU A 150 1.41 -8.90 42.70
CA LEU A 150 0.10 -9.48 42.40
C LEU A 150 -0.19 -10.76 43.21
N GLY A 151 0.76 -11.27 43.99
CA GLY A 151 0.61 -12.46 44.84
C GLY A 151 0.98 -13.78 44.15
N PHE A 152 1.86 -13.76 43.14
CA PHE A 152 2.43 -14.98 42.56
C PHE A 152 3.71 -15.39 43.28
N ASP A 153 3.95 -16.71 43.38
CA ASP A 153 5.18 -17.25 43.96
C ASP A 153 6.35 -17.16 42.98
N GLU A 154 7.53 -16.88 43.52
CA GLU A 154 8.75 -16.71 42.72
C GLU A 154 9.13 -17.98 41.93
N ALA A 155 8.86 -19.16 42.50
CA ALA A 155 9.11 -20.45 41.86
C ALA A 155 8.23 -20.73 40.63
N ASP A 156 7.15 -19.98 40.44
CA ASP A 156 6.25 -20.13 39.29
C ASP A 156 6.63 -19.24 38.10
N LEU A 157 7.63 -18.37 38.25
CA LEU A 157 8.04 -17.41 37.23
C LEU A 157 9.01 -18.05 36.22
N VAL A 158 8.53 -18.29 35.00
CA VAL A 158 9.30 -18.91 33.91
C VAL A 158 9.69 -17.86 32.86
N PHE A 159 10.97 -17.48 32.83
CA PHE A 159 11.49 -16.43 31.93
C PHE A 159 12.05 -16.94 30.59
N GLU A 160 12.21 -18.26 30.46
CA GLU A 160 12.65 -18.93 29.24
C GLU A 160 11.46 -19.49 28.47
N GLN A 161 11.61 -19.66 27.16
CA GLN A 161 10.52 -20.07 26.30
C GLN A 161 10.09 -21.52 26.61
N GLU A 162 8.86 -21.66 27.10
CA GLU A 162 8.23 -22.94 27.43
C GLU A 162 6.76 -22.90 26.98
N ASP A 163 6.21 -24.01 26.48
CA ASP A 163 4.76 -24.11 26.19
C ASP A 163 3.97 -24.37 27.48
N SER A 164 4.04 -23.40 28.41
CA SER A 164 3.35 -23.46 29.69
C SER A 164 2.43 -22.25 29.88
N ALA A 165 1.30 -22.45 30.57
CA ALA A 165 0.40 -21.36 30.93
C ALA A 165 1.11 -20.31 31.80
N LYS A 166 2.14 -20.73 32.56
CA LYS A 166 3.01 -19.86 33.35
C LYS A 166 3.82 -18.91 32.48
N PHE A 167 4.50 -19.43 31.47
CA PHE A 167 5.25 -18.62 30.52
C PHE A 167 4.33 -17.68 29.72
N LEU A 168 3.17 -18.16 29.25
CA LEU A 168 2.19 -17.34 28.54
C LEU A 168 1.71 -16.16 29.38
N TRP A 169 1.40 -16.40 30.65
CA TRP A 169 0.98 -15.34 31.57
C TRP A 169 2.10 -14.34 31.88
N LEU A 170 3.34 -14.82 32.07
CA LEU A 170 4.50 -13.96 32.24
C LEU A 170 4.75 -13.10 31.00
N LYS A 171 4.61 -13.66 29.79
CA LYS A 171 4.73 -12.94 28.52
C LYS A 171 3.71 -11.80 28.43
N ASN A 172 2.45 -12.05 28.79
CA ASN A 172 1.41 -11.01 28.87
C ASN A 172 1.82 -9.87 29.82
N ALA A 173 2.26 -10.21 31.04
CA ALA A 173 2.67 -9.23 32.04
C ALA A 173 3.88 -8.39 31.57
N ALA A 174 4.91 -9.04 31.04
CA ALA A 174 6.11 -8.36 30.55
C ALA A 174 5.78 -7.38 29.42
N LEU A 175 4.94 -7.77 28.45
CA LEU A 175 4.55 -6.90 27.34
C LEU A 175 3.68 -5.73 27.80
N LEU A 176 2.74 -5.95 28.73
CA LEU A 176 1.91 -4.87 29.27
C LEU A 176 2.74 -3.84 30.02
N LEU A 177 3.70 -4.27 30.83
CA LEU A 177 4.61 -3.37 31.55
C LEU A 177 5.48 -2.56 30.59
N GLU A 178 6.04 -3.21 29.56
CA GLU A 178 6.84 -2.54 28.53
C GLU A 178 6.01 -1.51 27.74
N ILE A 179 4.75 -1.83 27.43
CA ILE A 179 3.83 -0.88 26.77
C ILE A 179 3.42 0.25 27.72
N LYS A 180 3.27 -0.03 29.02
CA LYS A 180 2.96 1.00 30.03
C LYS A 180 4.07 2.05 30.11
N ASP A 181 5.33 1.62 30.01
CA ASP A 181 6.50 2.51 29.98
C ASP A 181 6.55 3.42 28.74
N TRP A 182 5.78 3.11 27.69
CA TRP A 182 5.68 3.97 26.51
C TRP A 182 5.01 5.30 26.79
N LYS A 183 4.29 5.42 27.91
CA LYS A 183 3.76 6.70 28.39
C LYS A 183 4.89 7.71 28.63
N ASP A 184 6.04 7.23 29.11
CA ASP A 184 7.18 8.06 29.51
C ASP A 184 8.27 8.11 28.41
N ASP A 185 8.17 7.29 27.35
CA ASP A 185 9.03 7.38 26.16
C ASP A 185 8.55 8.52 25.24
N ALA A 186 9.41 9.52 25.03
CA ALA A 186 9.13 10.67 24.17
C ALA A 186 8.65 10.30 22.74
N ASN A 187 9.01 9.12 22.24
CA ASN A 187 8.61 8.68 20.91
C ASN A 187 7.23 8.03 20.86
N PHE A 188 6.75 7.49 21.98
CA PHE A 188 5.51 6.73 22.05
C PHE A 188 4.41 7.42 22.87
N SER A 189 4.75 8.45 23.64
CA SER A 189 3.82 9.18 24.50
C SER A 189 2.58 9.69 23.75
N GLU A 190 2.75 10.26 22.56
CA GLU A 190 1.62 10.73 21.72
C GLU A 190 0.72 9.57 21.25
N PHE A 191 1.31 8.43 20.88
CA PHE A 191 0.56 7.24 20.50
C PHE A 191 -0.23 6.69 21.69
N PHE A 192 0.43 6.58 22.84
CA PHE A 192 -0.16 6.05 24.07
C PHE A 192 -1.30 6.95 24.56
N MET A 193 -1.11 8.28 24.59
CA MET A 193 -2.15 9.24 24.97
C MET A 193 -3.38 9.14 24.06
N GLY A 194 -3.18 9.05 22.74
CA GLY A 194 -4.27 8.94 21.77
C GLY A 194 -5.05 7.62 21.84
N ARG A 195 -4.54 6.60 22.55
CA ARG A 195 -5.16 5.27 22.71
C ARG A 195 -5.21 4.79 24.15
N ASN A 196 -5.17 5.72 25.10
CA ASN A 196 -5.13 5.40 26.52
C ASN A 196 -6.34 4.56 26.96
N GLU A 197 -7.53 4.82 26.42
CA GLU A 197 -8.73 4.02 26.71
C GLU A 197 -8.60 2.56 26.24
N GLN A 198 -8.01 2.35 25.05
CA GLN A 198 -7.78 1.01 24.52
C GLN A 198 -6.77 0.25 25.38
N PHE A 199 -5.67 0.90 25.77
CA PHE A 199 -4.70 0.30 26.68
C PHE A 199 -5.32 0.00 28.05
N LYS A 200 -6.10 0.92 28.61
CA LYS A 200 -6.81 0.71 29.87
C LYS A 200 -7.74 -0.50 29.82
N GLY A 201 -8.43 -0.71 28.69
CA GLY A 201 -9.25 -1.92 28.49
C GLY A 201 -8.44 -3.22 28.54
N LEU A 202 -7.21 -3.22 28.00
CA LEU A 202 -6.30 -4.36 28.09
C LEU A 202 -5.80 -4.58 29.52
N ASP A 203 -5.42 -3.49 30.20
CA ASP A 203 -4.97 -3.52 31.60
C ASP A 203 -6.09 -4.01 32.53
N ASP A 204 -7.32 -3.52 32.38
CA ASP A 204 -8.49 -3.96 33.14
C ASP A 204 -8.82 -5.44 32.88
N ARG A 205 -8.64 -5.92 31.64
CA ARG A 205 -8.81 -7.34 31.30
C ARG A 205 -7.71 -8.21 31.91
N TYR A 206 -6.48 -7.75 31.90
CA TYR A 206 -5.36 -8.42 32.57
C TYR A 206 -5.64 -8.58 34.07
N HIS A 207 -6.00 -7.50 34.77
CA HIS A 207 -6.31 -7.56 36.21
C HIS A 207 -7.50 -8.47 36.54
N ARG A 208 -8.51 -8.57 35.65
CA ARG A 208 -9.63 -9.51 35.81
C ARG A 208 -9.21 -10.98 35.70
N LEU A 209 -8.14 -11.29 34.96
CA LEU A 209 -7.64 -12.66 34.78
C LEU A 209 -6.64 -13.08 35.88
N VAL A 210 -6.11 -12.14 36.67
CA VAL A 210 -5.15 -12.42 37.76
C VAL A 210 -5.64 -13.52 38.72
N PRO A 211 -6.87 -13.46 39.29
CA PRO A 211 -7.32 -14.49 40.22
C PRO A 211 -7.44 -15.87 39.55
N MET A 212 -7.84 -15.90 38.28
CA MET A 212 -7.94 -17.13 37.50
C MET A 212 -6.56 -17.75 37.25
N ALA A 213 -5.55 -16.93 36.95
CA ALA A 213 -4.17 -17.34 36.79
C ALA A 213 -3.60 -17.93 38.08
N GLN A 214 -3.77 -17.25 39.22
CA GLN A 214 -3.34 -17.71 40.54
C GLN A 214 -3.95 -19.07 40.88
N ASN A 215 -5.26 -19.22 40.69
CA ASN A 215 -5.95 -20.49 40.91
C ASN A 215 -5.41 -21.61 40.02
N CYS A 216 -5.16 -21.35 38.72
CA CYS A 216 -4.60 -22.37 37.84
C CYS A 216 -3.18 -22.77 38.29
N PHE A 217 -2.34 -21.82 38.73
CA PHE A 217 -0.97 -22.14 39.16
C PHE A 217 -0.95 -22.99 40.44
N ASN A 218 -1.81 -22.64 41.41
CA ASN A 218 -1.98 -23.40 42.64
C ASN A 218 -2.48 -24.83 42.37
N LEU A 219 -3.52 -24.97 41.54
CA LEU A 219 -4.07 -26.28 41.17
C LEU A 219 -3.04 -27.16 40.43
N VAL A 220 -2.25 -26.58 39.53
CA VAL A 220 -1.16 -27.31 38.85
C VAL A 220 -0.07 -27.76 39.84
N ARG A 221 0.22 -26.96 40.87
CA ARG A 221 1.17 -27.32 41.92
C ARG A 221 0.67 -28.46 42.80
N GLU A 222 -0.60 -28.40 43.21
CA GLU A 222 -1.25 -29.44 44.01
C GLU A 222 -1.38 -30.78 43.26
N MET A 223 -1.60 -30.74 41.95
CA MET A 223 -1.62 -31.96 41.12
C MET A 223 -0.24 -32.58 40.91
N LYS A 224 0.85 -31.79 40.92
CA LYS A 224 2.21 -32.34 40.85
C LYS A 224 2.66 -33.00 42.17
N SER A 225 2.06 -32.63 43.30
CA SER A 225 2.43 -33.14 44.63
C SER A 225 1.60 -34.33 45.09
N ARG A 226 0.44 -34.59 44.48
CA ARG A 226 -0.38 -35.77 44.74
C ARG A 226 -0.47 -36.64 43.49
N ASP A 227 -0.10 -37.91 43.58
CA ASP A 227 -0.46 -38.97 42.62
C ASP A 227 -2.00 -39.22 42.62
N ALA A 228 -2.80 -38.19 42.37
CA ALA A 228 -4.22 -38.14 42.69
C ALA A 228 -5.12 -38.58 41.53
N GLN A 229 -5.59 -39.82 41.65
CA GLN A 229 -6.98 -40.24 41.44
C GLN A 229 -7.81 -39.49 40.36
N ASN A 230 -7.93 -40.18 39.23
CA ASN A 230 -8.52 -39.87 37.91
C ASN A 230 -9.84 -39.07 37.80
N SER A 231 -10.56 -38.71 38.87
CA SER A 231 -11.88 -38.06 38.76
C SER A 231 -11.85 -36.53 38.76
N MET A 232 -10.89 -35.90 39.45
CA MET A 232 -10.84 -34.42 39.55
C MET A 232 -9.91 -33.79 38.51
N GLU A 233 -9.03 -34.60 37.91
CA GLU A 233 -8.05 -34.18 36.93
C GLU A 233 -8.69 -33.57 35.67
N HIS A 234 -9.81 -34.11 35.20
CA HIS A 234 -10.50 -33.59 34.01
C HIS A 234 -11.03 -32.17 34.22
N SER A 235 -11.65 -31.89 35.36
CA SER A 235 -12.19 -30.57 35.69
C SER A 235 -11.07 -29.53 35.84
N VAL A 236 -9.95 -29.90 36.45
CA VAL A 236 -8.80 -29.00 36.60
C VAL A 236 -8.11 -28.74 35.26
N ARG A 237 -7.91 -29.78 34.43
CA ARG A 237 -7.39 -29.63 33.07
C ARG A 237 -8.29 -28.71 32.23
N LYS A 238 -9.62 -28.86 32.33
CA LYS A 238 -10.58 -27.99 31.62
C LYS A 238 -10.50 -26.54 32.10
N PHE A 239 -10.40 -26.30 33.41
CA PHE A 239 -10.23 -24.96 33.97
C PHE A 239 -8.94 -24.29 33.49
N CYS A 240 -7.80 -24.98 33.57
CA CYS A 240 -6.52 -24.44 33.10
C CYS A 240 -6.46 -24.28 31.58
N SER A 241 -7.16 -25.12 30.80
CA SER A 241 -7.31 -24.93 29.36
C SER A 241 -8.08 -23.64 29.05
N ASN A 242 -9.19 -23.38 29.74
CA ASN A 242 -9.97 -22.14 29.58
C ASN A 242 -9.14 -20.90 29.98
N PHE A 243 -8.35 -21.00 31.05
CA PHE A 243 -7.40 -19.96 31.41
C PHE A 243 -6.37 -19.72 30.29
N LYS A 244 -5.75 -20.78 29.76
CA LYS A 244 -4.75 -20.68 28.68
C LYS A 244 -5.36 -20.00 27.44
N GLU A 245 -6.59 -20.34 27.07
CA GLU A 245 -7.31 -19.72 25.95
C GLU A 245 -7.55 -18.22 26.19
N GLN A 246 -8.05 -17.83 27.36
CA GLN A 246 -8.27 -16.40 27.68
C GLN A 246 -6.96 -15.59 27.76
N ALA A 247 -5.88 -16.19 28.28
CA ALA A 247 -4.57 -15.58 28.32
C ALA A 247 -3.93 -15.46 26.92
N ASP A 248 -4.20 -16.40 26.02
CA ASP A 248 -3.75 -16.35 24.63
C ASP A 248 -4.49 -15.28 23.82
N ASP A 249 -5.81 -15.14 24.04
CA ASP A 249 -6.59 -14.08 23.40
C ASP A 249 -6.17 -12.68 23.88
N LEU A 250 -5.87 -12.53 25.18
CA LEU A 250 -5.29 -11.30 25.70
C LEU A 250 -3.92 -11.01 25.04
N LEU A 251 -3.08 -12.04 24.85
CA LEU A 251 -1.78 -11.89 24.21
C LEU A 251 -1.93 -11.39 22.77
N LYS A 252 -2.88 -11.94 21.99
CA LYS A 252 -3.13 -11.49 20.61
C LYS A 252 -3.49 -10.01 20.56
N GLU A 253 -4.33 -9.55 21.48
CA GLU A 253 -4.73 -8.13 21.56
C GLU A 253 -3.57 -7.21 21.98
N ILE A 254 -2.74 -7.65 22.93
CA ILE A 254 -1.51 -6.94 23.33
C ILE A 254 -0.53 -6.85 22.16
N CYS A 255 -0.28 -7.95 21.45
CA CYS A 255 0.57 -7.98 20.25
C CYS A 255 0.03 -7.03 19.17
N GLN A 256 -1.29 -6.96 19.00
CA GLN A 256 -1.93 -6.04 18.05
C GLN A 256 -1.77 -4.58 18.47
N PHE A 257 -1.88 -4.26 19.76
CA PHE A 257 -1.63 -2.91 20.27
C PHE A 257 -0.14 -2.53 20.09
N ALA A 258 0.77 -3.44 20.45
CA ALA A 258 2.20 -3.24 20.31
C ALA A 258 2.61 -3.04 18.84
N SER A 259 2.07 -3.84 17.93
CA SER A 259 2.38 -3.74 16.50
C SER A 259 1.94 -2.39 15.92
N GLN A 260 0.79 -1.87 16.35
CA GLN A 260 0.30 -0.54 15.96
C GLN A 260 1.21 0.57 16.47
N GLY A 261 1.66 0.49 17.73
CA GLY A 261 2.57 1.47 18.31
C GLY A 261 3.94 1.47 17.65
N ILE A 262 4.55 0.28 17.47
CA ILE A 262 5.85 0.12 16.81
C ILE A 262 5.80 0.67 15.37
N LEU A 263 4.73 0.37 14.62
CA LEU A 263 4.57 0.87 13.26
C LEU A 263 4.35 2.39 13.20
N LYS A 264 3.62 2.98 14.15
CA LYS A 264 3.40 4.44 14.18
C LYS A 264 4.68 5.19 14.57
N CYS A 265 5.40 4.70 15.58
CA CYS A 265 6.50 5.44 16.22
C CYS A 265 7.89 5.12 15.66
N ARG A 266 8.06 4.06 14.86
CA ARG A 266 9.35 3.66 14.27
C ARG A 266 9.24 3.51 12.75
N TYR A 267 9.95 4.39 12.03
CA TYR A 267 9.83 4.52 10.58
C TYR A 267 10.65 3.49 9.79
N THR A 268 11.84 3.13 10.25
CA THR A 268 12.74 2.23 9.51
C THR A 268 12.53 0.77 9.91
N HIS A 269 12.86 -0.16 9.01
CA HIS A 269 12.85 -1.59 9.34
C HIS A 269 13.80 -1.91 10.49
N GLY A 270 15.04 -1.42 10.43
CA GLY A 270 16.04 -1.61 11.48
C GLY A 270 15.60 -1.07 12.85
N SER A 271 14.98 0.11 12.91
CA SER A 271 14.45 0.66 14.17
C SER A 271 13.28 -0.17 14.72
N ARG A 272 12.44 -0.76 13.86
CA ARG A 272 11.36 -1.67 14.27
C ARG A 272 11.92 -2.98 14.82
N CYS A 273 12.84 -3.62 14.10
CA CYS A 273 13.53 -4.83 14.56
C CYS A 273 14.26 -4.59 15.88
N ARG A 274 14.96 -3.46 16.02
CA ARG A 274 15.65 -3.09 17.26
C ARG A 274 14.67 -2.91 18.41
N LYS A 275 13.52 -2.26 18.21
CA LYS A 275 12.52 -2.14 19.27
C LYS A 275 11.92 -3.50 19.64
N MET A 276 11.58 -4.34 18.67
CA MET A 276 11.11 -5.71 18.94
C MET A 276 12.14 -6.52 19.71
N HIS A 277 13.41 -6.42 19.34
CA HIS A 277 14.51 -7.07 20.04
C HIS A 277 14.66 -6.56 21.49
N ASN A 278 14.59 -5.24 21.69
CA ASN A 278 14.60 -4.64 23.02
C ASN A 278 13.40 -5.06 23.88
N MET A 279 12.25 -5.38 23.28
CA MET A 279 11.08 -5.92 23.97
C MET A 279 11.23 -7.41 24.31
N GLY A 280 12.28 -8.09 23.84
CA GLY A 280 12.55 -9.51 24.12
C GLY A 280 12.23 -10.48 22.97
N PHE A 281 11.88 -9.98 21.79
CA PHE A 281 11.58 -10.84 20.62
C PHE A 281 12.83 -11.12 19.79
N TYR A 282 13.05 -12.39 19.48
CA TYR A 282 14.07 -12.82 18.53
C TYR A 282 13.47 -12.87 17.12
N TYR A 283 13.47 -11.72 16.46
CA TYR A 283 13.04 -11.63 15.07
C TYR A 283 14.15 -12.15 14.14
N ARG A 284 14.00 -13.38 13.64
CA ARG A 284 14.81 -13.84 12.51
C ARG A 284 14.20 -13.21 11.27
N ASP A 285 15.01 -12.48 10.51
CA ASP A 285 14.62 -11.82 9.25
C ASP A 285 14.21 -12.91 8.24
N SER A 286 13.00 -13.47 8.41
CA SER A 286 12.48 -14.47 7.51
C SER A 286 12.20 -13.73 6.21
N ALA A 287 12.88 -14.15 5.16
CA ALA A 287 12.96 -13.52 3.85
C ALA A 287 11.62 -13.52 3.08
N HIS A 288 10.54 -13.07 3.70
CA HIS A 288 9.28 -12.74 3.05
C HIS A 288 9.24 -11.24 2.81
N VAL A 289 10.29 -10.75 2.14
CA VAL A 289 10.21 -9.50 1.38
C VAL A 289 9.19 -9.78 0.29
N SER A 290 7.92 -9.51 0.60
CA SER A 290 6.81 -9.65 -0.33
C SER A 290 7.19 -9.01 -1.67
N SER A 291 7.17 -9.84 -2.71
CA SER A 291 7.18 -9.47 -4.13
C SER A 291 6.31 -8.23 -4.32
N LEU A 292 6.90 -7.20 -4.93
CA LEU A 292 6.30 -5.89 -5.20
C LEU A 292 5.28 -5.42 -4.15
N SER A 293 5.78 -4.73 -3.12
CA SER A 293 4.89 -4.13 -2.12
C SER A 293 3.87 -3.20 -2.80
N ILE A 294 2.65 -3.12 -2.28
CA ILE A 294 1.62 -2.15 -2.69
C ILE A 294 2.18 -0.72 -2.86
N HIS A 295 3.22 -0.37 -2.10
CA HIS A 295 3.97 0.89 -2.18
C HIS A 295 4.71 1.07 -3.50
N GLN A 296 5.26 0.01 -4.07
CA GLN A 296 5.89 0.03 -5.40
C GLN A 296 4.84 0.14 -6.49
N VAL A 297 3.68 -0.50 -6.35
CA VAL A 297 2.57 -0.33 -7.29
C VAL A 297 2.01 1.10 -7.25
N LEU A 298 1.86 1.67 -6.06
CA LEU A 298 1.44 3.06 -5.86
C LEU A 298 2.48 4.07 -6.34
N LEU A 299 3.77 3.82 -6.09
CA LEU A 299 4.84 4.67 -6.60
C LEU A 299 4.88 4.59 -8.13
N LEU A 300 4.77 3.40 -8.71
CA LEU A 300 4.70 3.23 -10.17
C LEU A 300 3.47 3.93 -10.76
N TRP A 301 2.31 3.82 -10.11
CA TRP A 301 1.09 4.49 -10.55
C TRP A 301 1.14 6.01 -10.37
N GLY A 302 1.68 6.50 -9.25
CA GLY A 302 1.88 7.92 -8.98
C GLY A 302 2.90 8.54 -9.94
N LEU A 303 4.03 7.88 -10.16
CA LEU A 303 5.08 8.29 -11.10
C LEU A 303 4.55 8.27 -12.54
N LEU A 304 3.63 7.36 -12.86
CA LEU A 304 2.90 7.29 -14.12
C LEU A 304 1.91 8.44 -14.30
N VAL A 305 1.15 8.80 -13.27
CA VAL A 305 0.31 10.00 -13.28
C VAL A 305 1.18 11.25 -13.42
N THR A 306 2.31 11.35 -12.71
CA THR A 306 3.26 12.47 -12.84
C THR A 306 3.86 12.55 -14.24
N LEU A 307 4.26 11.42 -14.84
CA LEU A 307 4.75 11.37 -16.23
C LEU A 307 3.68 11.84 -17.22
N LEU A 308 2.43 11.45 -17.01
CA LEU A 308 1.30 11.99 -17.79
C LEU A 308 1.19 13.50 -17.55
N SER A 309 1.14 13.98 -16.30
CA SER A 309 1.04 15.42 -15.94
C SER A 309 2.18 16.28 -16.52
N VAL A 310 3.42 15.79 -16.52
CA VAL A 310 4.58 16.52 -17.07
C VAL A 310 4.50 16.62 -18.59
N ASN A 311 3.98 15.59 -19.26
CA ASN A 311 3.67 15.67 -20.69
C ASN A 311 2.53 16.69 -20.96
N PHE A 312 1.52 16.80 -20.09
CA PHE A 312 0.48 17.83 -20.21
C PHE A 312 1.02 19.26 -20.14
N ILE A 313 2.01 19.52 -19.27
CA ILE A 313 2.56 20.87 -19.05
C ILE A 313 3.51 21.29 -20.20
N ASN A 314 4.35 20.37 -20.68
CA ASN A 314 5.34 20.69 -21.71
C ASN A 314 4.79 20.70 -23.14
N LEU A 315 3.61 20.13 -23.39
CA LEU A 315 3.00 20.04 -24.72
C LEU A 315 1.80 20.99 -24.90
N SER A 316 1.57 21.93 -23.98
CA SER A 316 0.63 23.03 -24.23
C SER A 316 1.18 23.89 -25.38
N PRO A 317 0.57 23.87 -26.58
CA PRO A 317 1.05 24.68 -27.69
C PRO A 317 0.66 26.14 -27.41
N GLU A 318 1.64 27.03 -27.45
CA GLU A 318 1.36 28.45 -27.63
C GLU A 318 0.68 28.65 -28.99
N GLN A 319 -0.54 29.18 -28.94
CA GLN A 319 -1.15 30.06 -29.94
C GLN A 319 -0.96 29.69 -31.42
N ASN A 320 -1.80 28.80 -31.98
CA ASN A 320 -2.39 28.96 -33.32
C ASN A 320 -3.65 28.07 -33.51
N LEU A 321 -4.81 28.70 -33.36
CA LEU A 321 -6.14 28.09 -33.36
C LEU A 321 -6.61 27.69 -34.76
N SER A 322 -6.62 26.38 -35.07
CA SER A 322 -7.67 25.67 -35.85
C SER A 322 -7.22 24.29 -36.34
N GLN A 323 -5.94 24.11 -36.68
CA GLN A 323 -5.41 22.83 -37.17
C GLN A 323 -4.68 22.03 -36.07
N GLU A 324 -4.16 22.70 -35.03
CA GLU A 324 -3.43 22.10 -33.90
C GLU A 324 -4.33 21.48 -32.81
N GLN A 325 -5.62 21.82 -32.78
CA GLN A 325 -6.56 21.27 -31.77
C GLN A 325 -6.71 19.75 -31.92
N SER A 326 -6.59 19.21 -33.14
CA SER A 326 -6.57 17.76 -33.38
C SER A 326 -5.26 17.09 -32.93
N GLN A 327 -4.15 17.83 -32.91
CA GLN A 327 -2.82 17.29 -32.62
C GLN A 327 -2.63 17.08 -31.11
N GLY A 328 -3.01 18.06 -30.27
CA GLY A 328 -2.92 17.92 -28.81
C GLY A 328 -3.75 16.75 -28.27
N GLU A 329 -4.98 16.58 -28.76
CA GLU A 329 -5.84 15.45 -28.37
C GLU A 329 -5.30 14.10 -28.84
N THR A 330 -4.72 14.06 -30.04
CA THR A 330 -4.10 12.85 -30.58
C THR A 330 -2.84 12.47 -29.81
N ILE A 331 -2.02 13.46 -29.42
CA ILE A 331 -0.83 13.26 -28.59
C ILE A 331 -1.22 12.76 -27.20
N LEU A 332 -2.31 13.28 -26.62
CA LEU A 332 -2.85 12.81 -25.34
C LEU A 332 -3.34 11.37 -25.41
N LEU A 333 -4.12 11.02 -26.43
CA LEU A 333 -4.62 9.66 -26.64
C LEU A 333 -3.46 8.69 -26.86
N LYS A 334 -2.43 9.09 -27.62
CA LYS A 334 -1.20 8.30 -27.81
C LYS A 334 -0.40 8.15 -26.51
N SER A 335 -0.22 9.20 -25.73
CA SER A 335 0.50 9.14 -24.44
C SER A 335 -0.23 8.26 -23.43
N THR A 336 -1.56 8.43 -23.33
CA THR A 336 -2.42 7.61 -22.47
C THR A 336 -2.41 6.14 -22.90
N MET A 337 -2.41 5.88 -24.20
CA MET A 337 -2.29 4.54 -24.78
C MET A 337 -0.96 3.90 -24.39
N ILE A 338 0.18 4.57 -24.62
CA ILE A 338 1.53 4.06 -24.29
C ILE A 338 1.59 3.70 -22.81
N VAL A 339 1.16 4.62 -21.96
CA VAL A 339 1.16 4.45 -20.51
C VAL A 339 0.27 3.28 -20.06
N SER A 340 -0.95 3.19 -20.61
CA SER A 340 -1.88 2.10 -20.28
C SER A 340 -1.32 0.73 -20.66
N ILE A 341 -0.60 0.65 -21.79
CA ILE A 341 0.04 -0.59 -22.25
C ILE A 341 1.14 -1.04 -21.28
N TYR A 342 2.04 -0.14 -20.84
CA TYR A 342 3.10 -0.50 -19.90
C TYR A 342 2.58 -0.79 -18.49
N LEU A 343 1.53 -0.09 -18.04
CA LEU A 343 0.88 -0.39 -16.76
C LEU A 343 0.25 -1.78 -16.79
N ALA A 344 -0.49 -2.10 -17.87
CA ALA A 344 -1.06 -3.42 -18.05
C ALA A 344 0.04 -4.49 -18.06
N ALA A 345 1.15 -4.25 -18.77
CA ALA A 345 2.30 -5.15 -18.79
C ALA A 345 2.83 -5.48 -17.38
N ALA A 346 3.09 -4.45 -16.58
CA ALA A 346 3.56 -4.61 -15.20
C ALA A 346 2.51 -5.28 -14.30
N TRP A 347 1.25 -4.86 -14.44
CA TRP A 347 0.14 -5.35 -13.62
C TRP A 347 -0.13 -6.84 -13.87
N PHE A 348 -0.20 -7.27 -15.14
CA PHE A 348 -0.41 -8.67 -15.48
C PHE A 348 0.78 -9.55 -15.10
N ALA A 349 2.02 -9.06 -15.22
CA ALA A 349 3.20 -9.78 -14.77
C ALA A 349 3.16 -10.08 -13.26
N VAL A 350 2.72 -9.11 -12.45
CA VAL A 350 2.57 -9.27 -10.99
C VAL A 350 1.34 -10.11 -10.64
N LEU A 351 0.19 -9.87 -11.27
CA LEU A 351 -1.05 -10.59 -10.98
C LEU A 351 -0.95 -12.08 -11.30
N LEU A 352 -0.36 -12.45 -12.43
CA LEU A 352 -0.19 -13.86 -12.81
C LEU A 352 0.64 -14.60 -11.76
N LYS A 353 1.69 -13.94 -11.24
CA LYS A 353 2.50 -14.47 -10.15
C LYS A 353 1.76 -14.55 -8.83
N ASP A 354 0.95 -13.54 -8.51
CA ASP A 354 0.22 -13.52 -7.26
C ASP A 354 -0.85 -14.63 -7.23
N LYS A 355 -1.63 -14.76 -8.30
CA LYS A 355 -2.79 -15.66 -8.38
C LYS A 355 -2.44 -17.10 -8.73
N LEU A 356 -1.38 -17.34 -9.51
CA LEU A 356 -1.03 -18.68 -10.00
C LEU A 356 0.28 -19.13 -9.34
N PRO A 357 0.24 -20.10 -8.40
CA PRO A 357 1.44 -20.60 -7.71
C PRO A 357 2.50 -21.17 -8.67
N THR A 358 2.07 -21.62 -9.85
CA THR A 358 2.93 -22.17 -10.92
C THR A 358 3.84 -21.13 -11.57
N PHE A 359 3.49 -19.84 -11.49
CA PHE A 359 4.29 -18.73 -12.03
C PHE A 359 5.38 -18.24 -11.06
N ARG A 360 5.42 -18.79 -9.83
CA ARG A 360 6.42 -18.45 -8.81
C ARG A 360 7.54 -19.49 -8.81
N ARG A 361 8.79 -19.00 -8.73
CA ARG A 361 9.93 -19.87 -8.47
C ARG A 361 9.90 -20.38 -7.02
N ARG A 362 10.01 -21.70 -6.83
CA ARG A 362 10.24 -22.29 -5.50
C ARG A 362 11.74 -22.43 -5.21
N PRO A 363 12.17 -22.31 -3.95
CA PRO A 363 13.57 -22.53 -3.58
C PRO A 363 13.99 -23.96 -3.98
N GLY A 364 15.12 -24.07 -4.68
CA GLY A 364 15.65 -25.35 -5.19
C GLY A 364 15.14 -25.79 -6.57
N GLN A 365 14.22 -25.05 -7.21
CA GLN A 365 13.76 -25.35 -8.58
C GLN A 365 14.47 -24.50 -9.65
N LEU A 366 14.59 -25.08 -10.85
CA LEU A 366 15.04 -24.37 -12.05
C LEU A 366 14.10 -23.19 -12.36
N PRO A 367 14.62 -22.10 -12.95
CA PRO A 367 13.81 -20.93 -13.27
C PRO A 367 12.68 -21.30 -14.25
N PRO A 368 11.43 -20.90 -13.99
CA PRO A 368 10.27 -21.20 -14.83
C PRO A 368 10.24 -20.35 -16.11
N VAL A 369 11.23 -20.53 -17.00
CA VAL A 369 11.43 -19.70 -18.21
C VAL A 369 10.18 -19.63 -19.08
N GLY A 370 9.46 -20.75 -19.25
CA GLY A 370 8.22 -20.80 -20.03
C GLY A 370 7.12 -19.89 -19.47
N PHE A 371 7.01 -19.78 -18.14
CA PHE A 371 5.99 -18.93 -17.49
C PHE A 371 6.34 -17.44 -17.58
N TYR A 372 7.64 -17.10 -17.64
CA TYR A 372 8.07 -15.73 -17.96
C TYR A 372 7.65 -15.34 -19.38
N LEU A 373 7.87 -16.22 -20.36
CA LEU A 373 7.44 -15.98 -21.74
C LEU A 373 5.91 -15.82 -21.84
N ILE A 374 5.14 -16.65 -21.13
CA ILE A 374 3.68 -16.53 -21.07
C ILE A 374 3.26 -15.16 -20.51
N SER A 375 3.93 -14.66 -19.46
CA SER A 375 3.63 -13.31 -18.93
C SER A 375 3.90 -12.20 -19.95
N GLY A 376 4.95 -12.35 -20.77
CA GLY A 376 5.22 -11.47 -21.91
C GLY A 376 4.12 -11.53 -22.96
N LEU A 377 3.70 -12.73 -23.37
CA LEU A 377 2.67 -12.92 -24.39
C LEU A 377 1.32 -12.35 -23.95
N VAL A 378 0.92 -12.57 -22.69
CA VAL A 378 -0.31 -11.99 -22.12
C VAL A 378 -0.25 -10.46 -22.18
N SER A 379 0.90 -9.87 -21.86
CA SER A 379 1.09 -8.42 -21.97
C SER A 379 0.95 -7.90 -23.40
N VAL A 380 1.40 -8.66 -24.41
CA VAL A 380 1.25 -8.26 -25.82
C VAL A 380 -0.22 -8.30 -26.22
N VAL A 381 -0.93 -9.38 -25.91
CA VAL A 381 -2.37 -9.52 -26.22
C VAL A 381 -3.17 -8.37 -25.60
N VAL A 382 -2.93 -8.08 -24.32
CA VAL A 382 -3.59 -6.95 -23.64
C VAL A 382 -3.19 -5.61 -24.26
N GLY A 383 -1.90 -5.43 -24.59
CA GLY A 383 -1.41 -4.24 -25.28
C GLY A 383 -2.10 -4.00 -26.63
N ILE A 384 -2.34 -5.06 -27.40
CA ILE A 384 -3.07 -5.01 -28.68
C ILE A 384 -4.50 -4.52 -28.46
N LEU A 385 -5.22 -5.09 -27.48
CA LEU A 385 -6.59 -4.68 -27.17
C LEU A 385 -6.67 -3.20 -26.76
N ILE A 386 -5.75 -2.74 -25.91
CA ILE A 386 -5.64 -1.34 -25.50
C ILE A 386 -5.34 -0.45 -26.73
N SER A 387 -4.37 -0.86 -27.55
CA SER A 387 -3.99 -0.08 -28.74
C SER A 387 -5.12 0.02 -29.76
N LEU A 388 -5.88 -1.06 -30.00
CA LEU A 388 -7.04 -1.06 -30.90
C LEU A 388 -8.13 -0.13 -30.39
N PHE A 389 -8.42 -0.16 -29.08
CA PHE A 389 -9.39 0.74 -28.47
C PHE A 389 -9.01 2.22 -28.67
N PHE A 390 -7.78 2.60 -28.32
CA PHE A 390 -7.33 3.99 -28.44
C PHE A 390 -7.21 4.44 -29.91
N LYS A 391 -6.70 3.59 -30.81
CA LYS A 391 -6.62 3.93 -32.24
C LYS A 391 -7.99 4.06 -32.89
N THR A 392 -8.96 3.21 -32.53
CA THR A 392 -10.34 3.34 -33.01
C THR A 392 -10.93 4.69 -32.58
N MET A 393 -10.67 5.13 -31.34
CA MET A 393 -11.07 6.48 -30.90
C MET A 393 -10.36 7.61 -31.64
N ILE A 394 -9.07 7.44 -31.97
CA ILE A 394 -8.31 8.44 -32.73
C ILE A 394 -8.86 8.56 -34.16
N PHE A 395 -9.09 7.44 -34.86
CA PHE A 395 -9.57 7.45 -36.24
C PHE A 395 -11.05 7.82 -36.36
N SER A 396 -11.88 7.49 -35.36
CA SER A 396 -13.30 7.85 -35.35
C SER A 396 -13.56 9.36 -35.27
N LYS A 397 -12.55 10.16 -34.93
CA LYS A 397 -12.65 11.62 -34.90
C LYS A 397 -12.45 12.29 -36.27
N GLY A 398 -11.88 11.59 -37.25
CA GLY A 398 -11.54 12.14 -38.56
C GLY A 398 -12.64 12.00 -39.62
N ASP A 399 -13.91 12.24 -39.28
CA ASP A 399 -15.10 12.03 -40.14
C ASP A 399 -15.39 10.57 -40.56
N LEU A 400 -14.62 9.59 -40.07
CA LEU A 400 -14.87 8.17 -40.30
C LEU A 400 -15.86 7.60 -39.27
N GLY A 401 -16.92 6.96 -39.74
CA GLY A 401 -17.84 6.21 -38.86
C GLY A 401 -17.11 5.11 -38.06
N ALA A 402 -17.66 4.76 -36.88
CA ALA A 402 -16.99 3.88 -35.90
C ALA A 402 -16.49 2.54 -36.48
N TYR A 403 -17.24 1.94 -37.43
CA TYR A 403 -16.83 0.69 -38.10
C TYR A 403 -15.63 0.89 -39.03
N ALA A 404 -15.60 1.98 -39.81
CA ALA A 404 -14.48 2.28 -40.69
C ALA A 404 -13.21 2.67 -39.90
N ALA A 405 -13.38 3.33 -38.75
CA ALA A 405 -12.29 3.63 -37.83
C ALA A 405 -11.67 2.37 -37.22
N PHE A 406 -12.49 1.37 -36.86
CA PHE A 406 -12.01 0.08 -36.36
C PHE A 406 -11.29 -0.71 -37.46
N ASP A 407 -11.86 -0.81 -38.66
CA ASP A 407 -11.24 -1.50 -39.79
C ASP A 407 -9.89 -0.87 -40.15
N THR A 408 -9.79 0.47 -40.10
CA THR A 408 -8.52 1.18 -40.28
C THR A 408 -7.53 0.87 -39.18
N ALA A 409 -7.94 0.88 -37.90
CA ALA A 409 -7.07 0.52 -36.79
C ALA A 409 -6.57 -0.94 -36.87
N TRP A 410 -7.43 -1.85 -37.32
CA TRP A 410 -7.13 -3.26 -37.51
C TRP A 410 -6.18 -3.50 -38.68
N LYS A 411 -6.39 -2.82 -39.82
CA LYS A 411 -5.46 -2.85 -40.96
C LYS A 411 -4.09 -2.31 -40.58
N ASP A 412 -4.05 -1.19 -39.85
CA ASP A 412 -2.80 -0.63 -39.34
C ASP A 412 -2.05 -1.68 -38.50
N PHE A 413 -2.76 -2.42 -37.63
CA PHE A 413 -2.23 -3.53 -36.82
C PHE A 413 -1.73 -4.72 -37.66
N TYR A 414 -2.50 -5.14 -38.65
CA TYR A 414 -2.16 -6.24 -39.55
C TYR A 414 -0.88 -5.96 -40.35
N ASP A 415 -0.64 -4.70 -40.72
CA ASP A 415 0.56 -4.26 -41.45
C ASP A 415 1.85 -4.24 -40.61
N LEU A 416 1.87 -4.90 -39.44
CA LEU A 416 3.05 -5.09 -38.58
C LEU A 416 3.76 -3.81 -38.12
N LYS A 417 3.10 -2.66 -38.19
CA LYS A 417 3.65 -1.35 -37.78
C LYS A 417 3.86 -1.18 -36.27
N TYR A 418 3.94 -2.26 -35.48
CA TYR A 418 3.92 -2.20 -34.00
C TYR A 418 5.16 -2.84 -33.35
N PRO A 419 6.39 -2.48 -33.77
CA PRO A 419 7.59 -3.00 -33.12
C PRO A 419 7.64 -2.62 -31.63
N TRP A 420 6.93 -1.56 -31.21
CA TRP A 420 6.83 -1.18 -29.79
C TRP A 420 6.10 -2.19 -28.91
N MET A 421 5.32 -3.14 -29.44
CA MET A 421 4.74 -4.23 -28.63
C MET A 421 5.81 -5.14 -28.03
N PHE A 422 6.99 -5.20 -28.66
CA PHE A 422 8.16 -5.87 -28.13
C PHE A 422 8.63 -5.24 -26.81
N MET A 423 8.46 -3.92 -26.64
CA MET A 423 8.81 -3.25 -25.38
C MET A 423 7.92 -3.69 -24.22
N SER A 424 6.62 -3.86 -24.46
CA SER A 424 5.66 -4.36 -23.47
C SER A 424 5.98 -5.81 -23.08
N PHE A 425 6.30 -6.64 -24.07
CA PHE A 425 6.76 -8.02 -23.90
C PHE A 425 8.03 -8.08 -23.03
N ALA A 426 9.05 -7.29 -23.39
CA ALA A 426 10.32 -7.17 -22.68
C ALA A 426 10.12 -6.70 -21.23
N THR A 427 9.24 -5.71 -21.03
CA THR A 427 8.92 -5.17 -19.70
C THR A 427 8.28 -6.22 -18.81
N ALA A 428 7.26 -6.94 -19.31
CA ALA A 428 6.56 -7.96 -18.54
C ALA A 428 7.47 -9.14 -18.18
N ILE A 429 8.29 -9.63 -19.12
CA ILE A 429 9.27 -10.70 -18.84
C ILE A 429 10.25 -10.25 -17.76
N LEU A 430 10.79 -9.04 -17.86
CA LEU A 430 11.82 -8.61 -16.94
C LEU A 430 11.29 -8.40 -15.53
N ILE A 431 10.10 -7.80 -15.39
CA ILE A 431 9.40 -7.69 -14.10
C ILE A 431 9.12 -9.08 -13.53
N SER A 432 8.70 -10.02 -14.39
CA SER A 432 8.47 -11.41 -14.01
C SER A 432 9.76 -12.06 -13.50
N VAL A 433 10.86 -11.98 -14.24
CA VAL A 433 12.18 -12.50 -13.84
C VAL A 433 12.63 -11.89 -12.52
N LEU A 434 12.71 -10.56 -12.43
CA LEU A 434 13.21 -9.85 -11.24
C LEU A 434 12.37 -10.16 -9.98
N SER A 435 11.07 -10.42 -10.14
CA SER A 435 10.21 -10.79 -9.01
C SER A 435 10.53 -12.15 -8.37
N ASP A 436 11.25 -13.04 -9.07
CA ASP A 436 11.62 -14.38 -8.57
C ASP A 436 13.07 -14.48 -8.03
N TYR A 437 13.87 -13.42 -8.19
CA TYR A 437 15.25 -13.40 -7.69
C TYR A 437 15.34 -12.50 -6.45
N PRO A 438 15.35 -13.09 -5.23
CA PRO A 438 15.57 -12.30 -4.03
C PRO A 438 17.00 -11.73 -4.01
N PRO A 439 17.24 -10.68 -3.18
CA PRO A 439 18.58 -10.15 -2.99
C PRO A 439 19.53 -11.26 -2.51
N PRO A 440 20.77 -11.33 -3.02
CA PRO A 440 21.78 -12.25 -2.50
C PRO A 440 22.02 -12.03 -1.01
N ASP A 441 22.33 -13.10 -0.26
CA ASP A 441 22.45 -13.09 1.22
C ASP A 441 23.42 -12.04 1.80
N ARG A 442 24.35 -11.52 0.98
CA ARG A 442 25.37 -10.54 1.38
C ARG A 442 25.11 -9.11 0.88
N VAL A 443 24.03 -8.89 0.14
CA VAL A 443 23.74 -7.58 -0.46
C VAL A 443 22.55 -6.93 0.24
N PRO A 444 22.70 -5.70 0.76
CA PRO A 444 21.58 -4.96 1.34
C PRO A 444 20.45 -4.81 0.31
N ALA A 445 19.20 -5.05 0.71
CA ALA A 445 18.04 -5.00 -0.18
C ALA A 445 17.91 -3.68 -0.95
N LYS A 446 18.32 -2.55 -0.35
CA LYS A 446 18.33 -1.23 -1.01
C LYS A 446 19.31 -1.17 -2.18
N THR A 447 20.50 -1.73 -2.00
CA THR A 447 21.54 -1.80 -3.05
C THR A 447 21.11 -2.76 -4.16
N TRP A 448 20.51 -3.90 -3.79
CA TRP A 448 19.97 -4.84 -4.78
C TRP A 448 18.88 -4.20 -5.65
N ARG A 449 17.96 -3.44 -5.06
CA ARG A 449 16.93 -2.72 -5.85
C ARG A 449 17.49 -1.69 -6.82
N PHE A 450 18.61 -1.05 -6.47
CA PHE A 450 19.31 -0.17 -7.41
C PHE A 450 19.88 -0.98 -8.58
N VAL A 451 20.49 -2.14 -8.30
CA VAL A 451 20.97 -3.08 -9.33
C VAL A 451 19.83 -3.57 -10.23
N GLU A 452 18.69 -3.95 -9.66
CA GLU A 452 17.48 -4.31 -10.42
C GLU A 452 17.03 -3.18 -11.35
N ALA A 453 17.06 -1.93 -10.87
CA ALA A 453 16.71 -0.76 -11.69
C ALA A 453 17.72 -0.53 -12.82
N VAL A 454 19.02 -0.71 -12.59
CA VAL A 454 20.05 -0.63 -13.63
C VAL A 454 19.88 -1.73 -14.67
N ILE A 455 19.61 -2.97 -14.25
CA ILE A 455 19.31 -4.10 -15.14
C ILE A 455 18.07 -3.78 -15.99
N MET A 456 17.03 -3.24 -15.36
CA MET A 456 15.80 -2.84 -16.03
C MET A 456 16.03 -1.75 -17.08
N ALA A 457 16.76 -0.70 -16.72
CA ALA A 457 17.10 0.38 -17.64
C ALA A 457 17.96 -0.13 -18.81
N GLY A 458 18.96 -0.97 -18.55
CA GLY A 458 19.83 -1.54 -19.59
C GLY A 458 19.06 -2.44 -20.56
N PHE A 459 18.25 -3.36 -20.06
CA PHE A 459 17.47 -4.28 -20.90
C PHE A 459 16.42 -3.55 -21.74
N LEU A 460 15.68 -2.60 -21.13
CA LEU A 460 14.73 -1.77 -21.87
C LEU A 460 15.42 -0.84 -22.87
N GLY A 461 16.63 -0.37 -22.57
CA GLY A 461 17.45 0.41 -23.52
C GLY A 461 17.86 -0.41 -24.74
N ILE A 462 18.23 -1.68 -24.56
CA ILE A 462 18.54 -2.61 -25.66
C ILE A 462 17.28 -2.92 -26.48
N ALA A 463 16.17 -3.25 -25.80
CA ALA A 463 14.89 -3.48 -26.45
C ALA A 463 14.43 -2.25 -27.23
N GLY A 464 14.62 -1.05 -26.69
CA GLY A 464 14.31 0.21 -27.35
C GLY A 464 15.15 0.46 -28.60
N LYS A 465 16.45 0.15 -28.56
CA LYS A 465 17.32 0.18 -29.76
C LYS A 465 16.87 -0.81 -30.83
N PHE A 466 16.45 -2.01 -30.43
CA PHE A 466 15.92 -3.00 -31.36
C PHE A 466 14.62 -2.54 -32.02
N VAL A 467 13.69 -1.97 -31.23
CA VAL A 467 12.46 -1.38 -31.76
C VAL A 467 12.75 -0.21 -32.69
N HIS A 468 13.71 0.66 -32.35
CA HIS A 468 14.12 1.75 -33.24
C HIS A 468 14.74 1.23 -34.54
N TRP A 469 15.53 0.16 -34.51
CA TRP A 469 16.09 -0.42 -35.73
C TRP A 469 15.01 -1.04 -36.65
N TRP A 470 13.91 -1.51 -36.06
CA TRP A 470 12.78 -2.09 -36.78
C TRP A 470 11.81 -1.01 -37.33
N LEU A 471 11.77 0.18 -36.72
CA LEU A 471 11.05 1.35 -37.26
C LEU A 471 11.84 2.01 -38.38
#